data_AF-A0A953RPI4-F1
#
_entry.id   AF-A0A953RPI4-F1
#
_cell.length_a   1.000
_cell.length_b   1.000
_cell.length_c   1.000
_cell.angle_alpha   90.00
_cell.angle_beta   90.00
_cell.angle_gamma   90.00
#
_symmetry.space_group_name_H-M   'P 1'
#
loop_
_entity.id
_entity.type
_entity.pdbx_description
1 polymer ?
#
loop_
_entity_poly.entity_id
_entity_poly.type
_entity_poly.pdbx_seq_one_letter_code
_entity_poly.pdbx_strand_id
1 'polypeptide(L)'
;MSIAEKFVAMEYGPAPEDPKEALAWLDLHSRRFGHFIEGAWRQPVEGGYFESTDPSTGDKLATVAQGSAADIDAAVRAASAALPKWQALSPHARARYLYALARTVQKHSRRLAVLETMDNGKPIRESRDIDIPLVARHFYHHAGWAQLLHQEFPGYIACGVVGQIIPWNFPLLMLAWKIAPALATGNTVVLKPAEFTPLTALAFAEICSEIGLPPGVVNIVTGDGSTGEALVKHPDVAKIAFTGSTEVGRAIRSATASSHKRLSLELGGKSPFIIFEDADLDSAVEGLVDGIWFNQGQVCCAGSRLLMQESIAEPLIAKVRDRMSTLRAGPPLDKSVDLGAIVARVQLDRIKRLVDQGVADGAT
;
A
#
# COMPACT_ATOMS: atom_id res chain seq x y z
N MET A 1 6.60 15.67 -37.07
CA MET A 1 6.79 14.45 -37.88
C MET A 1 5.52 14.11 -38.63
N SER A 2 5.65 13.81 -39.92
CA SER A 2 4.59 13.22 -40.74
C SER A 2 4.29 11.76 -40.31
N ILE A 3 3.15 11.21 -40.75
CA ILE A 3 2.81 9.80 -40.49
C ILE A 3 3.86 8.85 -41.10
N ALA A 4 4.40 9.20 -42.27
CA ALA A 4 5.45 8.42 -42.92
C ALA A 4 6.75 8.40 -42.11
N GLU A 5 7.15 9.53 -41.52
CA GLU A 5 8.34 9.61 -40.66
C GLU A 5 8.18 8.77 -39.38
N LYS A 6 7.00 8.78 -38.75
CA LYS A 6 6.71 7.92 -37.59
C LYS A 6 6.69 6.43 -37.94
N PHE A 7 6.19 6.08 -39.13
CA PHE A 7 6.17 4.69 -39.60
C PHE A 7 7.57 4.17 -39.92
N VAL A 8 8.46 5.02 -40.43
CA VAL A 8 9.87 4.67 -40.70
C VAL A 8 10.69 4.63 -39.40
N ALA A 9 10.47 5.58 -38.49
CA ALA A 9 11.19 5.60 -37.21
C ALA A 9 10.71 4.52 -36.24
N MET A 10 9.48 4.00 -36.41
CA MET A 10 8.79 3.12 -35.46
C MET A 10 8.82 3.64 -34.01
N GLU A 11 8.82 4.96 -33.83
CA GLU A 11 8.72 5.56 -32.50
C GLU A 11 7.36 5.21 -31.89
N TYR A 12 7.38 4.40 -30.84
CA TYR A 12 6.18 4.09 -30.07
C TYR A 12 5.65 5.38 -29.42
N GLY A 13 4.43 5.77 -29.78
CA GLY A 13 3.72 6.85 -29.10
C GLY A 13 3.29 6.43 -27.69
N PRO A 14 3.04 7.40 -26.79
CA PRO A 14 2.58 7.10 -25.44
C PRO A 14 1.24 6.37 -25.46
N ALA A 15 1.02 5.49 -24.50
CA ALA A 15 -0.22 4.72 -24.35
C ALA A 15 -0.89 4.99 -22.99
N PRO A 16 -1.35 6.22 -22.71
CA PRO A 16 -1.90 6.59 -21.41
C PRO A 16 -3.19 5.82 -21.10
N GLU A 17 -3.34 5.40 -19.85
CA GLU A 17 -4.62 4.97 -19.27
C GLU A 17 -5.51 6.20 -18.99
N ASP A 18 -6.81 6.08 -19.23
CA ASP A 18 -7.76 7.20 -19.08
C ASP A 18 -8.01 7.50 -17.59
N PRO A 19 -7.67 8.70 -17.08
CA PRO A 19 -7.84 9.03 -15.66
C PRO A 19 -9.25 9.50 -15.29
N LYS A 20 -10.18 9.65 -16.24
CA LYS A 20 -11.48 10.32 -16.01
C LYS A 20 -12.28 9.75 -14.85
N GLU A 21 -12.30 8.44 -14.67
CA GLU A 21 -13.10 7.81 -13.61
C GLU A 21 -12.54 8.14 -12.21
N ALA A 22 -11.21 8.17 -12.06
CA ALA A 22 -10.56 8.57 -10.82
C ALA A 22 -10.72 10.08 -10.57
N LEU A 23 -10.57 10.91 -11.61
CA LEU A 23 -10.78 12.36 -11.51
C LEU A 23 -12.22 12.71 -11.15
N ALA A 24 -13.21 12.08 -11.80
CA ALA A 24 -14.62 12.28 -11.50
C ALA A 24 -14.96 11.87 -10.06
N TRP A 25 -14.33 10.81 -9.54
CA TRP A 25 -14.45 10.43 -8.14
C TRP A 25 -13.86 11.49 -7.20
N LEU A 26 -12.67 12.01 -7.49
CA LEU A 26 -12.09 13.11 -6.73
C LEU A 26 -12.99 14.34 -6.74
N ASP A 27 -13.55 14.70 -7.89
CA ASP A 27 -14.43 15.86 -8.07
C ASP A 27 -15.79 15.67 -7.36
N LEU A 28 -16.34 14.46 -7.34
CA LEU A 28 -17.55 14.11 -6.57
C LEU A 28 -17.38 14.43 -5.08
N HIS A 29 -16.17 14.24 -4.56
CA HIS A 29 -15.80 14.57 -3.18
C HIS A 29 -15.27 16.00 -3.03
N SER A 30 -15.46 16.86 -4.04
CA SER A 30 -14.92 18.23 -4.07
C SER A 30 -13.41 18.28 -3.79
N ARG A 31 -12.70 17.19 -4.10
CA ARG A 31 -11.27 16.98 -3.80
C ARG A 31 -10.92 17.25 -2.35
N ARG A 32 -11.84 16.98 -1.42
CA ARG A 32 -11.66 17.19 0.01
C ARG A 32 -12.22 16.02 0.80
N PHE A 33 -11.35 15.33 1.52
CA PHE A 33 -11.71 14.13 2.26
C PHE A 33 -11.58 14.33 3.77
N GLY A 34 -12.61 13.87 4.48
CA GLY A 34 -12.59 13.68 5.93
C GLY A 34 -12.04 12.30 6.30
N HIS A 35 -12.06 11.99 7.59
CA HIS A 35 -11.89 10.63 8.10
C HIS A 35 -13.13 9.78 7.81
N PHE A 36 -12.98 8.46 7.78
CA PHE A 36 -14.11 7.54 7.76
C PHE A 36 -14.25 6.88 9.14
N ILE A 37 -15.22 7.32 9.93
CA ILE A 37 -15.42 6.87 11.31
C ILE A 37 -16.88 6.51 11.50
N GLU A 38 -17.13 5.32 12.05
CA GLU A 38 -18.48 4.83 12.34
C GLU A 38 -19.38 4.80 11.08
N GLY A 39 -18.81 4.39 9.93
CA GLY A 39 -19.56 4.29 8.68
C GLY A 39 -19.88 5.62 7.99
N ALA A 40 -19.33 6.75 8.48
CA ALA A 40 -19.59 8.08 7.95
C ALA A 40 -18.31 8.91 7.77
N TRP A 41 -18.36 9.86 6.85
CA TRP A 41 -17.32 10.87 6.68
C TRP A 41 -17.36 11.88 7.82
N ARG A 42 -16.23 12.10 8.50
CA ARG A 42 -16.08 13.03 9.63
C ARG A 42 -14.97 14.03 9.35
N GLN A 43 -15.21 15.30 9.67
CA GLN A 43 -14.17 16.33 9.59
C GLN A 43 -13.17 16.15 10.75
N PRO A 44 -11.89 16.55 10.57
CA PRO A 44 -10.90 16.48 11.63
C PRO A 44 -11.29 17.40 12.78
N VAL A 45 -11.21 16.91 14.02
CA VAL A 45 -11.62 17.66 15.22
C VAL A 45 -10.89 19.00 15.35
N GLU A 46 -9.59 19.02 15.08
CA GLU A 46 -8.75 20.22 15.16
C GLU A 46 -8.76 21.06 13.86
N GLY A 47 -9.51 20.62 12.84
CA GLY A 47 -9.66 21.34 11.58
C GLY A 47 -8.45 21.30 10.64
N GLY A 48 -7.40 20.55 10.98
CA GLY A 48 -6.17 20.43 10.17
C GLY A 48 -6.34 19.58 8.90
N TYR A 49 -5.62 19.94 7.84
CA TYR A 49 -5.58 19.18 6.58
C TYR A 49 -4.17 19.24 5.97
N PHE A 50 -3.87 18.26 5.11
CA PHE A 50 -2.68 18.24 4.27
C PHE A 50 -3.05 17.92 2.81
N GLU A 51 -2.11 18.09 1.89
CA GLU A 51 -2.32 17.83 0.46
C GLU A 51 -1.81 16.44 0.09
N SER A 52 -2.59 15.71 -0.71
CA SER A 52 -2.09 14.59 -1.52
C SER A 52 -1.84 15.12 -2.93
N THR A 53 -0.71 14.72 -3.50
CA THR A 53 -0.16 15.26 -4.76
C THR A 53 0.26 14.11 -5.66
N ASP A 54 0.05 14.26 -6.96
CA ASP A 54 0.59 13.34 -7.95
C ASP A 54 2.11 13.50 -8.00
N PRO A 55 2.92 12.47 -7.65
CA PRO A 55 4.37 12.61 -7.59
C PRO A 55 5.03 12.73 -8.97
N SER A 56 4.30 12.41 -10.05
CA SER A 56 4.81 12.51 -11.43
C SER A 56 4.67 13.90 -12.02
N THR A 57 3.69 14.69 -11.59
CA THR A 57 3.45 16.06 -12.09
C THR A 57 3.65 17.13 -11.01
N GLY A 58 3.53 16.78 -9.74
CA GLY A 58 3.45 17.70 -8.61
C GLY A 58 2.07 18.33 -8.42
N ASP A 59 1.08 17.96 -9.25
CA ASP A 59 -0.26 18.52 -9.16
C ASP A 59 -0.98 18.02 -7.91
N LYS A 60 -1.78 18.90 -7.32
CA LYS A 60 -2.64 18.55 -6.20
C LYS A 60 -3.77 17.62 -6.63
N LEU A 61 -3.87 16.46 -5.99
CA LEU A 61 -4.99 15.52 -6.16
C LEU A 61 -6.15 15.89 -5.25
N ALA A 62 -5.89 16.03 -3.94
CA ALA A 62 -6.90 16.36 -2.94
C ALA A 62 -6.35 17.03 -1.68
N THR A 63 -7.25 17.60 -0.89
CA THR A 63 -7.02 18.02 0.50
C THR A 63 -7.56 16.94 1.44
N VAL A 64 -6.75 16.43 2.36
CA VAL A 64 -7.09 15.28 3.21
C VAL A 64 -6.96 15.66 4.68
N ALA A 65 -7.91 15.22 5.51
CA ALA A 65 -7.96 15.54 6.93
C ALA A 65 -6.71 15.07 7.69
N GLN A 66 -6.18 15.94 8.56
CA GLN A 66 -5.08 15.63 9.49
C GLN A 66 -5.69 15.17 10.82
N GLY A 67 -5.53 13.88 11.14
CA GLY A 67 -6.11 13.28 12.34
C GLY A 67 -5.36 13.66 13.61
N SER A 68 -6.09 14.13 14.60
CA SER A 68 -5.62 14.38 15.95
C SER A 68 -5.74 13.15 16.85
N ALA A 69 -5.26 13.24 18.09
CA ALA A 69 -5.52 12.21 19.10
C ALA A 69 -7.03 12.05 19.40
N ALA A 70 -7.82 13.12 19.28
CA ALA A 70 -9.27 13.08 19.49
C ALA A 70 -9.99 12.33 18.35
N ASP A 71 -9.51 12.45 17.11
CA ASP A 71 -10.03 11.70 15.97
C ASP A 71 -9.74 10.20 16.12
N ILE A 72 -8.53 9.85 16.58
CA ILE A 72 -8.16 8.46 16.90
C ILE A 72 -9.03 7.90 18.01
N ASP A 73 -9.24 8.63 19.09
CA ASP A 73 -10.07 8.24 20.22
C ASP A 73 -11.54 8.02 19.79
N ALA A 74 -12.08 8.90 18.93
CA ALA A 74 -13.40 8.69 18.31
C ALA A 74 -13.46 7.41 17.46
N ALA A 75 -12.44 7.16 16.63
CA ALA A 75 -12.36 5.96 15.80
C ALA A 75 -12.23 4.67 16.63
N VAL A 76 -11.43 4.68 17.69
CA VAL A 76 -11.26 3.53 18.59
C VAL A 76 -12.54 3.26 19.37
N ARG A 77 -13.24 4.29 19.85
CA ARG A 77 -14.58 4.11 20.46
C ARG A 77 -15.57 3.45 19.50
N ALA A 78 -15.63 3.91 18.25
CA ALA A 78 -16.50 3.32 17.24
C ALA A 78 -16.13 1.84 16.98
N ALA A 79 -14.84 1.53 16.87
CA ALA A 79 -14.34 0.17 16.73
C ALA A 79 -14.68 -0.73 17.93
N SER A 80 -14.54 -0.23 19.15
CA SER A 80 -14.88 -0.93 20.39
C SER A 80 -16.40 -1.19 20.49
N ALA A 81 -17.23 -0.21 20.13
CA ALA A 81 -18.68 -0.34 20.15
C ALA A 81 -19.20 -1.37 19.13
N ALA A 82 -18.56 -1.46 17.96
CA ALA A 82 -18.93 -2.42 16.91
C ALA A 82 -18.47 -3.86 17.22
N LEU A 83 -17.42 -4.02 18.04
CA LEU A 83 -16.74 -5.29 18.25
C LEU A 83 -17.65 -6.44 18.73
N PRO A 84 -18.52 -6.29 19.76
CA PRO A 84 -19.35 -7.40 20.24
C PRO A 84 -20.31 -7.93 19.16
N LYS A 85 -20.95 -7.03 18.40
CA LYS A 85 -21.87 -7.41 17.32
C LYS A 85 -21.13 -8.07 16.16
N TRP A 86 -19.93 -7.59 15.83
CA TRP A 86 -19.09 -8.18 14.78
C TRP A 86 -18.61 -9.59 15.15
N GLN A 87 -18.18 -9.79 16.40
CA GLN A 87 -17.78 -11.10 16.91
C GLN A 87 -18.95 -12.09 16.98
N ALA A 88 -20.15 -11.62 17.32
CA ALA A 88 -21.36 -12.44 17.39
C ALA A 88 -21.86 -12.94 16.02
N LEU A 89 -21.37 -12.37 14.90
CA LEU A 89 -21.69 -12.90 13.58
C LEU A 89 -21.20 -14.34 13.43
N SER A 90 -21.97 -15.15 12.69
CA SER A 90 -21.50 -16.48 12.32
C SER A 90 -20.27 -16.37 11.39
N PRO A 91 -19.39 -17.38 11.38
CA PRO A 91 -18.28 -17.51 10.42
C PRO A 91 -18.72 -17.23 8.97
N HIS A 92 -19.85 -17.80 8.57
CA HIS A 92 -20.44 -17.59 7.25
C HIS A 92 -20.87 -16.12 7.03
N ALA A 93 -21.52 -15.49 8.01
CA ALA A 93 -21.92 -14.09 7.89
C ALA A 93 -20.72 -13.14 7.72
N ARG A 94 -19.62 -13.34 8.46
CA ARG A 94 -18.37 -12.60 8.26
C ARG A 94 -17.76 -12.86 6.89
N ALA A 95 -17.75 -14.12 6.43
CA ALA A 95 -17.26 -14.49 5.11
C ALA A 95 -18.00 -13.79 3.98
N ARG A 96 -19.33 -13.61 4.10
CA ARG A 96 -20.12 -12.87 3.09
C ARG A 96 -19.68 -11.41 2.93
N TYR A 97 -19.33 -10.72 4.03
CA TYR A 97 -18.78 -9.36 3.94
C TYR A 97 -17.43 -9.32 3.24
N LEU A 98 -16.53 -10.26 3.56
CA LEU A 98 -15.23 -10.37 2.89
C LEU A 98 -15.38 -10.69 1.39
N TYR A 99 -16.31 -11.57 1.04
CA TYR A 99 -16.65 -11.84 -0.35
C TYR A 99 -17.21 -10.59 -1.06
N ALA A 100 -18.10 -9.84 -0.39
CA ALA A 100 -18.63 -8.59 -0.92
C ALA A 100 -17.53 -7.53 -1.14
N LEU A 101 -16.61 -7.37 -0.19
CA LEU A 101 -15.43 -6.50 -0.34
C LEU A 101 -14.63 -6.89 -1.60
N ALA A 102 -14.32 -8.18 -1.76
CA ALA A 102 -13.58 -8.67 -2.93
C ALA A 102 -14.30 -8.35 -4.25
N ARG A 103 -15.61 -8.62 -4.32
CA ARG A 103 -16.43 -8.34 -5.51
C ARG A 103 -16.51 -6.85 -5.83
N THR A 104 -16.65 -6.01 -4.82
CA THR A 104 -16.78 -4.57 -5.00
C THR A 104 -15.44 -3.91 -5.34
N VAL A 105 -14.32 -4.42 -4.82
CA VAL A 105 -12.98 -4.04 -5.31
C VAL A 105 -12.84 -4.37 -6.80
N GLN A 106 -13.25 -5.57 -7.23
CA GLN A 106 -13.20 -5.94 -8.66
C GLN A 106 -14.10 -5.04 -9.52
N LYS A 107 -15.30 -4.71 -9.04
CA LYS A 107 -16.23 -3.77 -9.70
C LYS A 107 -15.58 -2.42 -9.95
N HIS A 108 -14.82 -1.89 -8.99
CA HIS A 108 -14.15 -0.58 -9.08
C HIS A 108 -12.68 -0.66 -9.49
N SER A 109 -12.23 -1.81 -10.02
CA SER A 109 -10.81 -2.11 -10.24
C SER A 109 -10.08 -1.08 -11.09
N ARG A 110 -10.71 -0.59 -12.16
CA ARG A 110 -10.14 0.42 -13.05
C ARG A 110 -9.88 1.73 -12.31
N ARG A 111 -10.90 2.27 -11.65
CA ARG A 111 -10.80 3.48 -10.82
C ARG A 111 -9.73 3.36 -9.76
N LEU A 112 -9.71 2.22 -9.04
CA LEU A 112 -8.74 1.99 -7.98
C LEU A 112 -7.30 1.91 -8.52
N ALA A 113 -7.07 1.24 -9.65
CA ALA A 113 -5.73 1.13 -10.23
C ALA A 113 -5.19 2.49 -10.69
N VAL A 114 -6.04 3.29 -11.35
CA VAL A 114 -5.68 4.64 -11.79
C VAL A 114 -5.42 5.55 -10.59
N LEU A 115 -6.29 5.53 -9.58
CA LEU A 115 -6.14 6.33 -8.36
C LEU A 115 -4.88 5.95 -7.58
N GLU A 116 -4.57 4.65 -7.44
CA GLU A 116 -3.34 4.17 -6.83
C GLU A 116 -2.12 4.70 -7.58
N THR A 117 -2.11 4.59 -8.91
CA THR A 117 -1.00 5.10 -9.74
C THR A 117 -0.82 6.62 -9.63
N MET A 118 -1.91 7.39 -9.62
CA MET A 118 -1.82 8.85 -9.48
C MET A 118 -1.32 9.26 -8.09
N ASP A 119 -1.77 8.62 -7.02
CA ASP A 119 -1.40 8.98 -5.64
C ASP A 119 0.01 8.45 -5.27
N ASN A 120 0.41 7.28 -5.77
CA ASN A 120 1.69 6.63 -5.44
C ASN A 120 2.82 6.89 -6.44
N GLY A 121 2.51 7.03 -7.73
CA GLY A 121 3.48 7.20 -8.81
C GLY A 121 3.96 5.93 -9.50
N LYS A 122 3.53 4.72 -9.09
CA LYS A 122 3.89 3.47 -9.79
C LYS A 122 3.24 3.33 -11.17
N PRO A 123 3.88 2.65 -12.13
CA PRO A 123 3.30 2.34 -13.42
C PRO A 123 1.92 1.70 -13.29
N ILE A 124 0.98 2.15 -14.14
CA ILE A 124 -0.40 1.67 -14.16
C ILE A 124 -0.48 0.15 -14.33
N ARG A 125 0.50 -0.45 -15.00
CA ARG A 125 0.60 -1.89 -15.20
C ARG A 125 0.75 -2.63 -13.87
N GLU A 126 1.52 -2.09 -12.93
CA GLU A 126 1.68 -2.68 -11.60
C GLU A 126 0.39 -2.55 -10.77
N SER A 127 -0.20 -1.35 -10.73
CA SER A 127 -1.48 -1.14 -10.03
C SER A 127 -2.58 -2.06 -10.58
N ARG A 128 -2.75 -2.09 -11.91
CA ARG A 128 -3.83 -2.79 -12.61
C ARG A 128 -3.66 -4.31 -12.59
N ASP A 129 -2.45 -4.81 -12.87
CA ASP A 129 -2.22 -6.23 -13.14
C ASP A 129 -1.71 -6.99 -11.90
N ILE A 130 -1.24 -6.28 -10.87
CA ILE A 130 -0.68 -6.87 -9.65
C ILE A 130 -1.46 -6.43 -8.41
N ASP A 131 -1.43 -5.15 -8.05
CA ASP A 131 -1.95 -4.68 -6.76
C ASP A 131 -3.44 -4.94 -6.60
N ILE A 132 -4.28 -4.40 -7.49
CA ILE A 132 -5.74 -4.51 -7.38
C ILE A 132 -6.22 -5.97 -7.47
N PRO A 133 -5.71 -6.81 -8.38
CA PRO A 133 -6.03 -8.24 -8.37
C PRO A 133 -5.66 -8.94 -7.07
N LEU A 134 -4.49 -8.62 -6.49
CA LEU A 134 -4.07 -9.20 -5.21
C LEU A 134 -4.95 -8.71 -4.05
N VAL A 135 -5.35 -7.43 -4.02
CA VAL A 135 -6.31 -6.89 -3.04
C VAL A 135 -7.58 -7.75 -3.01
N ALA A 136 -8.19 -7.99 -4.18
CA ALA A 136 -9.39 -8.83 -4.28
C ALA A 136 -9.12 -10.27 -3.80
N ARG A 137 -7.98 -10.84 -4.18
CA ARG A 137 -7.56 -12.20 -3.74
C ARG A 137 -7.38 -12.27 -2.23
N HIS A 138 -6.85 -11.24 -1.56
CA HIS A 138 -6.72 -11.22 -0.11
C HIS A 138 -8.09 -11.31 0.58
N PHE A 139 -9.07 -10.54 0.11
CA PHE A 139 -10.42 -10.63 0.68
C PHE A 139 -11.10 -11.97 0.38
N TYR A 140 -10.96 -12.53 -0.82
CA TYR A 140 -11.46 -13.88 -1.13
C TYR A 140 -10.81 -14.96 -0.26
N HIS A 141 -9.49 -14.94 -0.14
CA HIS A 141 -8.73 -15.89 0.65
C HIS A 141 -9.19 -15.88 2.12
N HIS A 142 -9.34 -14.69 2.69
CA HIS A 142 -9.76 -14.54 4.08
C HIS A 142 -11.25 -14.78 4.30
N ALA A 143 -12.10 -14.67 3.25
CA ALA A 143 -13.47 -15.17 3.32
C ALA A 143 -13.52 -16.69 3.53
N GLY A 144 -12.59 -17.43 2.90
CA GLY A 144 -12.38 -18.87 3.16
C GLY A 144 -11.94 -19.11 4.61
N TRP A 145 -10.90 -18.42 5.07
CA TRP A 145 -10.42 -18.55 6.45
C TRP A 145 -11.46 -18.21 7.51
N ALA A 146 -12.33 -17.22 7.26
CA ALA A 146 -13.39 -16.86 8.18
C ALA A 146 -14.30 -18.07 8.50
N GLN A 147 -14.54 -18.96 7.53
CA GLN A 147 -15.36 -20.17 7.69
C GLN A 147 -14.61 -21.31 8.36
N LEU A 148 -13.31 -21.44 8.11
CA LEU A 148 -12.47 -22.53 8.62
C LEU A 148 -11.87 -22.24 10.01
N LEU A 149 -11.97 -21.00 10.49
CA LEU A 149 -11.26 -20.53 11.68
C LEU A 149 -11.47 -21.43 12.92
N HIS A 150 -12.71 -21.81 13.21
CA HIS A 150 -13.02 -22.63 14.39
C HIS A 150 -12.50 -24.07 14.28
N GLN A 151 -12.36 -24.59 13.06
CA GLN A 151 -11.86 -25.93 12.81
C GLN A 151 -10.33 -25.95 12.87
N GLU A 152 -9.67 -25.02 12.17
CA GLU A 152 -8.21 -25.00 12.02
C GLU A 152 -7.49 -24.35 13.21
N PHE A 153 -8.18 -23.47 13.95
CA PHE A 153 -7.63 -22.77 15.12
C PHE A 153 -8.59 -22.88 16.34
N PRO A 154 -8.82 -24.11 16.85
CA PRO A 154 -9.72 -24.30 17.98
C PRO A 154 -9.22 -23.55 19.22
N GLY A 155 -10.12 -22.82 19.89
CA GLY A 155 -9.82 -22.04 21.09
C GLY A 155 -9.16 -20.67 20.83
N TYR A 156 -8.84 -20.33 19.59
CA TYR A 156 -8.35 -18.99 19.26
C TYR A 156 -9.51 -18.00 19.23
N ILE A 157 -9.30 -16.84 19.85
CA ILE A 157 -10.26 -15.73 19.88
C ILE A 157 -9.68 -14.48 19.21
N ALA A 158 -10.56 -13.59 18.77
CA ALA A 158 -10.18 -12.27 18.27
C ALA A 158 -9.35 -11.51 19.31
N CYS A 159 -8.43 -10.66 18.84
CA CYS A 159 -7.65 -9.79 19.72
C CYS A 159 -8.50 -8.65 20.29
N GLY A 160 -9.41 -8.09 19.49
CA GLY A 160 -10.22 -6.91 19.85
C GLY A 160 -10.10 -5.82 18.78
N VAL A 161 -9.89 -4.57 19.20
CA VAL A 161 -9.61 -3.47 18.28
C VAL A 161 -8.16 -3.57 17.79
N VAL A 162 -7.97 -3.58 16.47
CA VAL A 162 -6.64 -3.64 15.84
C VAL A 162 -6.32 -2.29 15.20
N GLY A 163 -5.29 -1.62 15.72
CA GLY A 163 -4.69 -0.45 15.09
C GLY A 163 -3.76 -0.89 13.96
N GLN A 164 -3.98 -0.37 12.76
CA GLN A 164 -3.23 -0.74 11.57
C GLN A 164 -2.58 0.49 10.96
N ILE A 165 -1.27 0.44 10.75
CA ILE A 165 -0.50 1.54 10.17
C ILE A 165 0.26 0.96 8.97
N ILE A 166 0.02 1.52 7.80
CA ILE A 166 0.51 0.99 6.51
C ILE A 166 1.44 1.99 5.81
N PRO A 167 2.40 1.50 5.00
CA PRO A 167 3.32 2.34 4.25
C PRO A 167 2.65 2.88 2.98
N TRP A 168 3.38 3.74 2.29
CA TRP A 168 2.93 4.41 1.07
C TRP A 168 3.18 3.64 -0.23
N ASN A 169 3.99 2.58 -0.22
CA ASN A 169 4.49 1.96 -1.45
C ASN A 169 3.50 0.99 -2.12
N PHE A 170 2.64 0.34 -1.34
CA PHE A 170 1.54 -0.51 -1.83
C PHE A 170 0.27 -0.22 -1.02
N PRO A 171 -0.29 1.00 -1.13
CA PRO A 171 -1.29 1.50 -0.18
C PRO A 171 -2.51 0.58 -0.01
N LEU A 172 -3.22 0.27 -1.10
CA LEU A 172 -4.44 -0.52 -1.02
C LEU A 172 -4.14 -2.01 -0.78
N LEU A 173 -3.03 -2.52 -1.32
CA LEU A 173 -2.62 -3.91 -1.10
C LEU A 173 -2.23 -4.15 0.37
N MET A 174 -1.46 -3.26 0.99
CA MET A 174 -1.09 -3.34 2.41
C MET A 174 -2.31 -3.15 3.33
N LEU A 175 -3.26 -2.30 2.93
CA LEU A 175 -4.58 -2.23 3.57
C LEU A 175 -5.25 -3.61 3.55
N ALA A 176 -5.37 -4.24 2.38
CA ALA A 176 -6.03 -5.54 2.24
C ALA A 176 -5.33 -6.64 3.05
N TRP A 177 -3.99 -6.66 3.05
CA TRP A 177 -3.18 -7.59 3.83
C TRP A 177 -3.49 -7.55 5.33
N LYS A 178 -3.85 -6.38 5.86
CA LYS A 178 -4.12 -6.21 7.30
C LYS A 178 -5.61 -6.27 7.63
N ILE A 179 -6.47 -5.63 6.84
CA ILE A 179 -7.92 -5.59 7.10
C ILE A 179 -8.54 -6.97 6.88
N ALA A 180 -8.23 -7.67 5.78
CA ALA A 180 -8.87 -8.94 5.44
C ALA A 180 -8.73 -10.01 6.56
N PRO A 181 -7.52 -10.31 7.08
CA PRO A 181 -7.39 -11.23 8.21
C PRO A 181 -8.02 -10.71 9.50
N ALA A 182 -7.93 -9.41 9.79
CA ALA A 182 -8.52 -8.84 11.00
C ALA A 182 -10.05 -9.05 11.03
N LEU A 183 -10.72 -8.74 9.92
CA LEU A 183 -12.16 -8.93 9.79
C LEU A 183 -12.56 -10.41 9.83
N ALA A 184 -11.82 -11.29 9.13
CA ALA A 184 -12.10 -12.73 9.11
C ALA A 184 -12.06 -13.35 10.51
N THR A 185 -11.11 -12.89 11.33
CA THR A 185 -10.89 -13.36 12.70
C THR A 185 -11.77 -12.65 13.74
N GLY A 186 -12.71 -11.79 13.32
CA GLY A 186 -13.68 -11.14 14.21
C GLY A 186 -13.15 -9.92 14.95
N ASN A 187 -12.08 -9.28 14.46
CA ASN A 187 -11.60 -8.01 14.99
C ASN A 187 -12.27 -6.82 14.29
N THR A 188 -12.27 -5.66 14.96
CA THR A 188 -12.55 -4.36 14.35
C THR A 188 -11.26 -3.58 14.14
N VAL A 189 -11.26 -2.63 13.21
CA VAL A 189 -10.04 -1.98 12.71
C VAL A 189 -10.13 -0.46 12.83
N VAL A 190 -9.01 0.14 13.25
CA VAL A 190 -8.68 1.55 13.00
C VAL A 190 -7.42 1.57 12.13
N LEU A 191 -7.55 1.99 10.88
CA LEU A 191 -6.46 2.08 9.91
C LEU A 191 -5.98 3.53 9.81
N LYS A 192 -4.66 3.72 9.82
CA LYS A 192 -3.99 4.95 9.42
C LYS A 192 -3.14 4.70 8.17
N PRO A 193 -3.55 5.20 6.98
CA PRO A 193 -2.73 5.12 5.78
C PRO A 193 -1.54 6.08 5.84
N ALA A 194 -0.52 5.87 5.02
CA ALA A 194 0.57 6.82 4.90
C ALA A 194 0.08 8.16 4.30
N GLU A 195 0.64 9.27 4.78
CA GLU A 195 0.28 10.63 4.40
C GLU A 195 0.56 10.94 2.93
N PHE A 196 1.51 10.24 2.29
CA PHE A 196 1.80 10.45 0.88
C PHE A 196 0.79 9.79 -0.06
N THR A 197 0.04 8.79 0.41
CA THR A 197 -0.84 7.98 -0.46
C THR A 197 -2.16 7.59 0.23
N PRO A 198 -2.99 8.56 0.67
CA PRO A 198 -4.19 8.26 1.45
C PRO A 198 -5.40 7.86 0.58
N LEU A 199 -5.41 8.15 -0.72
CA LEU A 199 -6.65 8.25 -1.50
C LEU A 199 -7.32 6.90 -1.74
N THR A 200 -6.57 5.83 -1.99
CA THR A 200 -7.17 4.51 -2.21
C THR A 200 -7.68 3.87 -0.92
N ALA A 201 -7.13 4.21 0.24
CA ALA A 201 -7.73 3.84 1.53
C ALA A 201 -9.09 4.54 1.71
N LEU A 202 -9.22 5.80 1.30
CA LEU A 202 -10.48 6.55 1.34
C LEU A 202 -11.50 6.00 0.33
N ALA A 203 -11.06 5.63 -0.87
CA ALA A 203 -11.91 4.94 -1.85
C ALA A 203 -12.39 3.57 -1.34
N PHE A 204 -11.54 2.85 -0.59
CA PHE A 204 -11.95 1.61 0.09
C PHE A 204 -13.00 1.85 1.20
N ALA A 205 -12.98 3.02 1.83
CA ALA A 205 -14.00 3.40 2.82
C ALA A 205 -15.41 3.44 2.20
N GLU A 206 -15.54 3.94 0.98
CA GLU A 206 -16.81 3.91 0.24
C GLU A 206 -17.26 2.50 -0.09
N ILE A 207 -16.30 1.63 -0.44
CA ILE A 207 -16.59 0.22 -0.68
C ILE A 207 -17.18 -0.41 0.60
N CYS A 208 -16.65 -0.07 1.78
CA CYS A 208 -17.21 -0.53 3.05
C CYS A 208 -18.66 -0.08 3.22
N SER A 209 -18.97 1.18 2.88
CA SER A 209 -20.35 1.70 2.91
C SER A 209 -21.26 1.04 1.87
N GLU A 210 -20.78 0.85 0.64
CA GLU A 210 -21.54 0.27 -0.47
C GLU A 210 -22.00 -1.16 -0.17
N ILE A 211 -21.16 -1.95 0.50
CA ILE A 211 -21.51 -3.32 0.89
C ILE A 211 -22.33 -3.39 2.19
N GLY A 212 -22.62 -2.24 2.82
CA GLY A 212 -23.30 -2.18 4.12
C GLY A 212 -22.51 -2.83 5.25
N LEU A 213 -21.18 -2.66 5.26
CA LEU A 213 -20.35 -3.14 6.38
C LEU A 213 -20.83 -2.47 7.68
N PRO A 214 -20.99 -3.20 8.80
CA PRO A 214 -21.53 -2.60 10.01
C PRO A 214 -20.70 -1.39 10.47
N PRO A 215 -21.35 -0.26 10.84
CA PRO A 215 -20.66 0.94 11.28
C PRO A 215 -19.65 0.65 12.40
N GLY A 216 -18.44 1.20 12.25
CA GLY A 216 -17.36 1.05 13.22
C GLY A 216 -16.50 -0.21 13.05
N VAL A 217 -16.88 -1.18 12.21
CA VAL A 217 -16.05 -2.38 11.97
C VAL A 217 -14.73 -2.02 11.30
N VAL A 218 -14.75 -1.09 10.36
CA VAL A 218 -13.57 -0.46 9.77
C VAL A 218 -13.68 1.05 9.95
N ASN A 219 -12.64 1.66 10.48
CA ASN A 219 -12.48 3.10 10.59
C ASN A 219 -11.13 3.48 9.96
N ILE A 220 -11.09 4.58 9.22
CA ILE A 220 -9.90 5.08 8.52
C ILE A 220 -9.67 6.52 8.96
N VAL A 221 -8.55 6.75 9.64
CA VAL A 221 -8.12 8.07 10.11
C VAL A 221 -6.84 8.42 9.37
N THR A 222 -6.90 9.45 8.54
CA THR A 222 -5.76 10.01 7.80
C THR A 222 -4.96 10.96 8.68
N GLY A 223 -3.69 11.17 8.36
CA GLY A 223 -2.80 12.07 9.10
C GLY A 223 -1.35 11.71 8.88
N ASP A 224 -0.45 12.23 9.70
CA ASP A 224 0.99 12.04 9.63
C ASP A 224 1.49 11.02 10.68
N GLY A 225 2.79 11.06 11.01
CA GLY A 225 3.36 10.22 12.06
C GLY A 225 2.74 10.43 13.44
N SER A 226 2.30 11.64 13.78
CA SER A 226 1.71 11.96 15.09
C SER A 226 0.35 11.28 15.29
N THR A 227 -0.46 11.21 14.23
CA THR A 227 -1.72 10.45 14.20
C THR A 227 -1.46 8.96 14.41
N GLY A 228 -0.42 8.43 13.78
CA GLY A 228 0.01 7.04 13.98
C GLY A 228 0.49 6.77 15.41
N GLU A 229 1.24 7.70 16.00
CA GLU A 229 1.69 7.62 17.39
C GLU A 229 0.52 7.62 18.39
N ALA A 230 -0.48 8.48 18.16
CA ALA A 230 -1.71 8.50 18.96
C ALA A 230 -2.42 7.15 18.92
N LEU A 231 -2.53 6.52 17.74
CA LEU A 231 -3.12 5.19 17.60
C LEU A 231 -2.34 4.10 18.35
N VAL A 232 -1.01 4.15 18.28
CA VAL A 232 -0.13 3.19 18.97
C VAL A 232 -0.29 3.28 20.50
N LYS A 233 -0.38 4.51 21.02
CA LYS A 233 -0.48 4.78 22.46
C LYS A 233 -1.89 4.60 23.03
N HIS A 234 -2.93 4.51 22.20
CA HIS A 234 -4.31 4.44 22.67
C HIS A 234 -4.55 3.19 23.55
N PRO A 235 -5.09 3.34 24.79
CA PRO A 235 -5.20 2.23 25.74
C PRO A 235 -6.08 1.07 25.24
N ASP A 236 -7.19 1.38 24.56
CA ASP A 236 -8.18 0.38 24.14
C ASP A 236 -7.82 -0.40 22.86
N VAL A 237 -6.70 -0.07 22.21
CA VAL A 237 -6.21 -0.87 21.07
C VAL A 237 -5.55 -2.14 21.59
N ALA A 238 -6.00 -3.32 21.17
CA ALA A 238 -5.48 -4.60 21.64
C ALA A 238 -4.29 -5.12 20.82
N LYS A 239 -4.16 -4.69 19.56
CA LYS A 239 -3.05 -5.08 18.68
C LYS A 239 -2.65 -3.93 17.76
N ILE A 240 -1.35 -3.75 17.57
CA ILE A 240 -0.80 -2.90 16.52
C ILE A 240 -0.22 -3.78 15.40
N ALA A 241 -0.64 -3.54 14.17
CA ALA A 241 -0.05 -4.11 12.97
C ALA A 241 0.58 -2.97 12.14
N PHE A 242 1.90 -2.91 12.15
CA PHE A 242 2.68 -1.87 11.49
C PHE A 242 3.47 -2.47 10.32
N THR A 243 3.52 -1.73 9.21
CA THR A 243 4.49 -1.96 8.13
C THR A 243 5.19 -0.64 7.83
N GLY A 244 6.53 -0.64 7.81
CA GLY A 244 7.32 0.56 7.56
C GLY A 244 8.79 0.43 7.93
N SER A 245 9.43 1.51 8.38
CA SER A 245 10.87 1.49 8.68
C SER A 245 11.20 0.78 9.99
N THR A 246 12.40 0.21 10.06
CA THR A 246 12.90 -0.44 11.29
C THR A 246 13.00 0.54 12.47
N GLU A 247 13.33 1.80 12.20
CA GLU A 247 13.41 2.86 13.21
C GLU A 247 12.05 3.12 13.86
N VAL A 248 11.00 3.31 13.05
CA VAL A 248 9.64 3.49 13.56
C VAL A 248 9.15 2.22 14.26
N GLY A 249 9.47 1.04 13.74
CA GLY A 249 9.16 -0.23 14.40
C GLY A 249 9.76 -0.34 15.81
N ARG A 250 11.01 0.12 16.01
CA ARG A 250 11.63 0.19 17.34
C ARG A 250 10.90 1.19 18.24
N ALA A 251 10.56 2.38 17.72
CA ALA A 251 9.80 3.37 18.47
C ALA A 251 8.43 2.84 18.93
N ILE A 252 7.70 2.14 18.06
CA ILE A 252 6.43 1.47 18.40
C ILE A 252 6.64 0.43 19.49
N ARG A 253 7.68 -0.41 19.38
CA ARG A 253 7.97 -1.42 20.40
C ARG A 253 8.26 -0.78 21.75
N SER A 254 9.03 0.30 21.79
CA SER A 254 9.31 1.05 23.02
C SER A 254 8.04 1.66 23.60
N ALA A 255 7.22 2.31 22.78
CA ALA A 255 5.98 2.96 23.21
C ALA A 255 4.93 1.97 23.76
N THR A 256 4.98 0.71 23.32
CA THR A 256 4.03 -0.34 23.73
C THR A 256 4.57 -1.29 24.80
N ALA A 257 5.82 -1.10 25.25
CA ALA A 257 6.50 -2.05 26.14
C ALA A 257 5.81 -2.27 27.50
N SER A 258 5.13 -1.26 28.03
CA SER A 258 4.36 -1.34 29.29
C SER A 258 2.92 -1.82 29.12
N SER A 259 2.50 -2.13 27.88
CA SER A 259 1.13 -2.53 27.56
C SER A 259 1.03 -4.02 27.25
N HIS A 260 -0.18 -4.56 27.26
CA HIS A 260 -0.47 -5.95 26.83
C HIS A 260 -0.78 -6.05 25.33
N LYS A 261 -0.47 -5.02 24.53
CA LYS A 261 -0.78 -4.99 23.10
C LYS A 261 0.03 -6.04 22.36
N ARG A 262 -0.63 -6.79 21.48
CA ARG A 262 0.08 -7.66 20.52
C ARG A 262 0.67 -6.80 19.41
N LEU A 263 1.82 -7.22 18.87
CA LEU A 263 2.49 -6.53 17.76
C LEU A 263 2.59 -7.43 16.53
N SER A 264 2.52 -6.83 15.34
CA SER A 264 3.00 -7.39 14.08
C SER A 264 3.81 -6.30 13.42
N LEU A 265 5.10 -6.53 13.19
CA LEU A 265 6.03 -5.52 12.69
C LEU A 265 6.70 -6.05 11.41
N GLU A 266 6.25 -5.56 10.25
CA GLU A 266 6.91 -5.81 8.97
C GLU A 266 7.80 -4.61 8.64
N LEU A 267 9.12 -4.80 8.73
CA LEU A 267 10.08 -3.70 8.73
C LEU A 267 10.90 -3.65 7.43
N GLY A 268 11.94 -2.81 7.41
CA GLY A 268 12.81 -2.67 6.24
C GLY A 268 13.67 -3.92 6.00
N GLY A 269 14.07 -4.11 4.74
CA GLY A 269 14.93 -5.20 4.31
C GLY A 269 16.12 -4.71 3.48
N LYS A 270 17.11 -5.60 3.31
CA LYS A 270 18.23 -5.44 2.37
C LYS A 270 18.49 -6.81 1.72
N SER A 271 17.48 -7.30 1.02
CA SER A 271 17.43 -8.68 0.52
C SER A 271 18.56 -8.97 -0.47
N PRO A 272 19.29 -10.09 -0.31
CA PRO A 272 20.25 -10.55 -1.31
C PRO A 272 19.53 -11.25 -2.47
N PHE A 273 20.03 -11.05 -3.68
CA PHE A 273 19.71 -11.84 -4.88
C PHE A 273 20.99 -12.59 -5.26
N ILE A 274 20.98 -13.93 -5.16
CA ILE A 274 22.20 -14.75 -5.25
C ILE A 274 22.17 -15.57 -6.55
N ILE A 275 23.21 -15.45 -7.39
CA ILE A 275 23.32 -16.14 -8.68
C ILE A 275 24.60 -16.99 -8.70
N PHE A 276 24.43 -18.28 -8.94
CA PHE A 276 25.52 -19.26 -9.12
C PHE A 276 25.79 -19.51 -10.61
N GLU A 277 26.94 -20.10 -10.92
CA GLU A 277 27.39 -20.31 -12.32
C GLU A 277 26.54 -21.31 -13.12
N ASP A 278 25.77 -22.15 -12.42
CA ASP A 278 24.84 -23.13 -13.00
C ASP A 278 23.45 -22.54 -13.28
N ALA A 279 23.22 -21.26 -12.94
CA ALA A 279 21.98 -20.57 -13.25
C ALA A 279 21.87 -20.23 -14.73
N ASP A 280 20.64 -20.26 -15.25
CA ASP A 280 20.33 -19.61 -16.53
C ASP A 280 20.46 -18.09 -16.39
N LEU A 281 21.56 -17.53 -16.91
CA LEU A 281 21.90 -16.12 -16.75
C LEU A 281 20.86 -15.18 -17.37
N ASP A 282 20.21 -15.56 -18.48
CA ASP A 282 19.23 -14.70 -19.14
C ASP A 282 17.96 -14.59 -18.27
N SER A 283 17.44 -15.72 -17.78
CA SER A 283 16.32 -15.72 -16.83
C SER A 283 16.68 -15.05 -15.51
N ALA A 284 17.92 -15.23 -15.02
CA ALA A 284 18.36 -14.62 -13.77
C ALA A 284 18.45 -13.09 -13.87
N VAL A 285 18.82 -12.55 -15.04
CA VAL A 285 18.83 -11.11 -15.29
C VAL A 285 17.42 -10.53 -15.28
N GLU A 286 16.44 -11.17 -15.93
CA GLU A 286 15.04 -10.71 -15.85
C GLU A 286 14.51 -10.77 -14.41
N GLY A 287 14.79 -11.86 -13.69
CA GLY A 287 14.38 -12.01 -12.29
C GLY A 287 15.04 -10.99 -11.35
N LEU A 288 16.32 -10.68 -11.57
CA LEU A 288 17.01 -9.61 -10.86
C LEU A 288 16.36 -8.26 -11.15
N VAL A 289 16.11 -7.97 -12.43
CA VAL A 289 15.59 -6.67 -12.86
C VAL A 289 14.20 -6.42 -12.27
N ASP A 290 13.30 -7.38 -12.40
CA ASP A 290 12.00 -7.34 -11.74
C ASP A 290 12.16 -7.24 -10.22
N GLY A 291 13.08 -8.01 -9.64
CA GLY A 291 13.31 -8.08 -8.20
C GLY A 291 13.80 -6.77 -7.55
N ILE A 292 14.45 -5.87 -8.30
CA ILE A 292 14.97 -4.60 -7.76
C ILE A 292 14.31 -3.35 -8.33
N TRP A 293 13.77 -3.37 -9.56
CA TRP A 293 13.15 -2.20 -10.18
C TRP A 293 11.62 -2.20 -10.15
N PHE A 294 10.96 -3.32 -9.80
CA PHE A 294 9.52 -3.33 -9.52
C PHE A 294 9.15 -2.23 -8.53
N ASN A 295 8.12 -1.45 -8.84
CA ASN A 295 7.67 -0.27 -8.09
C ASN A 295 8.81 0.75 -7.84
N GLN A 296 9.65 0.99 -8.85
CA GLN A 296 10.85 1.83 -8.78
C GLN A 296 11.83 1.41 -7.66
N GLY A 297 11.81 0.13 -7.26
CA GLY A 297 12.59 -0.41 -6.14
C GLY A 297 12.09 0.02 -4.76
N GLN A 298 10.90 0.63 -4.66
CA GLN A 298 10.26 1.03 -3.41
C GLN A 298 9.58 -0.17 -2.74
N VAL A 299 10.29 -1.28 -2.57
CA VAL A 299 9.75 -2.57 -2.08
C VAL A 299 10.57 -3.07 -0.90
N CYS A 300 9.90 -3.49 0.18
CA CYS A 300 10.60 -3.95 1.40
C CYS A 300 11.47 -5.20 1.17
N CYS A 301 11.05 -6.06 0.26
CA CYS A 301 11.77 -7.28 -0.13
C CYS A 301 12.60 -7.12 -1.41
N ALA A 302 12.83 -5.90 -1.91
CA ALA A 302 13.62 -5.66 -3.12
C ALA A 302 15.00 -6.36 -3.06
N GLY A 303 15.38 -6.99 -4.17
CA GLY A 303 16.66 -7.69 -4.40
C GLY A 303 17.88 -6.75 -4.47
N SER A 304 18.03 -5.91 -3.45
CA SER A 304 18.92 -4.75 -3.43
C SER A 304 20.40 -5.03 -3.20
N ARG A 305 20.78 -6.31 -3.14
CA ARG A 305 22.17 -6.76 -3.11
C ARG A 305 22.33 -7.95 -4.05
N LEU A 306 22.89 -7.71 -5.23
CA LEU A 306 23.29 -8.80 -6.12
C LEU A 306 24.59 -9.43 -5.59
N LEU A 307 24.56 -10.73 -5.30
CA LEU A 307 25.73 -11.54 -4.99
C LEU A 307 25.86 -12.57 -6.11
N MET A 308 27.02 -12.64 -6.75
CA MET A 308 27.25 -13.52 -7.90
C MET A 308 28.52 -14.34 -7.71
N GLN A 309 28.54 -15.56 -8.25
CA GLN A 309 29.74 -16.36 -8.32
C GLN A 309 30.77 -15.71 -9.26
N GLU A 310 32.05 -15.71 -8.86
CA GLU A 310 33.12 -14.99 -9.55
C GLU A 310 33.26 -15.39 -11.03
N SER A 311 33.07 -16.68 -11.34
CA SER A 311 33.18 -17.23 -12.71
C SER A 311 32.20 -16.63 -13.72
N ILE A 312 31.09 -16.03 -13.26
CA ILE A 312 30.06 -15.41 -14.12
C ILE A 312 30.00 -13.89 -14.01
N ALA A 313 30.91 -13.25 -13.27
CA ALA A 313 30.78 -11.86 -12.90
C ALA A 313 30.72 -10.89 -14.10
N GLU A 314 31.71 -10.96 -14.98
CA GLU A 314 31.77 -10.12 -16.19
C GLU A 314 30.56 -10.31 -17.13
N PRO A 315 30.22 -11.55 -17.58
CA PRO A 315 29.09 -11.73 -18.49
C PRO A 315 27.75 -11.36 -17.85
N LEU A 316 27.56 -11.58 -16.55
CA LEU A 316 26.35 -11.19 -15.83
C LEU A 316 26.22 -9.66 -15.76
N ILE A 317 27.28 -8.94 -15.38
CA ILE A 317 27.26 -7.47 -15.31
C ILE A 317 26.97 -6.85 -16.68
N ALA A 318 27.53 -7.40 -17.76
CA ALA A 318 27.26 -6.95 -19.12
C ALA A 318 25.76 -7.10 -19.46
N LYS A 319 25.19 -8.29 -19.23
CA LYS A 319 23.76 -8.55 -19.48
C LYS A 319 22.83 -7.67 -18.64
N VAL A 320 23.16 -7.44 -17.37
CA VAL A 320 22.39 -6.53 -16.51
C VAL A 320 22.42 -5.10 -17.07
N ARG A 321 23.59 -4.61 -17.48
CA ARG A 321 23.72 -3.27 -18.07
C ARG A 321 22.90 -3.13 -19.35
N ASP A 322 22.98 -4.11 -20.23
CA ASP A 322 22.21 -4.15 -21.47
C ASP A 322 20.71 -4.13 -21.18
N ARG A 323 20.26 -4.98 -20.25
CA ARG A 323 18.84 -5.03 -19.87
C ARG A 323 18.38 -3.73 -19.22
N MET A 324 19.14 -3.15 -18.30
CA MET A 324 18.81 -1.86 -17.68
C MET A 324 18.68 -0.72 -18.70
N SER A 325 19.48 -0.75 -19.77
CA SER A 325 19.42 0.28 -20.83
C SER A 325 18.09 0.30 -21.60
N THR A 326 17.30 -0.77 -21.50
CA THR A 326 16.01 -0.90 -22.18
C THR A 326 14.83 -0.40 -21.35
N LEU A 327 15.02 -0.12 -20.06
CA LEU A 327 13.95 0.33 -19.16
C LEU A 327 13.46 1.73 -19.54
N ARG A 328 12.14 1.87 -19.68
CA ARG A 328 11.47 3.12 -20.03
C ARG A 328 10.98 3.83 -18.78
N ALA A 329 11.61 4.95 -18.44
CA ALA A 329 11.10 5.85 -17.42
C ALA A 329 10.14 6.88 -18.04
N GLY A 330 9.02 7.15 -17.39
CA GLY A 330 8.06 8.13 -17.90
C GLY A 330 6.80 8.29 -17.04
N PRO A 331 5.76 8.93 -17.60
CA PRO A 331 4.50 9.17 -16.90
C PRO A 331 3.87 7.86 -16.41
N PRO A 332 3.51 7.72 -15.13
CA PRO A 332 3.05 6.45 -14.56
C PRO A 332 1.78 5.89 -15.20
N LEU A 333 0.91 6.73 -15.76
CA LEU A 333 -0.29 6.29 -16.46
C LEU A 333 -0.02 5.76 -17.88
N ASP A 334 1.20 5.92 -18.42
CA ASP A 334 1.56 5.33 -19.70
C ASP A 334 1.76 3.81 -19.55
N LYS A 335 0.99 3.02 -20.30
CA LYS A 335 1.08 1.55 -20.26
C LYS A 335 2.41 1.01 -20.80
N SER A 336 3.22 1.84 -21.43
CA SER A 336 4.51 1.49 -22.04
C SER A 336 5.73 1.84 -21.18
N VAL A 337 5.54 2.41 -19.98
CA VAL A 337 6.66 2.70 -19.06
C VAL A 337 6.91 1.56 -18.09
N ASP A 338 8.19 1.32 -17.81
CA ASP A 338 8.67 0.36 -16.80
C ASP A 338 8.89 1.03 -15.44
N LEU A 339 9.28 2.31 -15.45
CA LEU A 339 9.61 3.07 -14.23
C LEU A 339 8.75 4.33 -14.14
N GLY A 340 7.96 4.41 -13.07
CA GLY A 340 7.16 5.58 -12.74
C GLY A 340 7.90 6.60 -11.88
N ALA A 341 7.15 7.36 -11.08
CA ALA A 341 7.69 8.37 -10.18
C ALA A 341 8.10 7.77 -8.82
N ILE A 342 9.05 8.41 -8.16
CA ILE A 342 9.32 8.21 -6.73
C ILE A 342 8.25 8.96 -5.94
N VAL A 343 7.67 8.30 -4.93
CA VAL A 343 6.42 8.73 -4.24
C VAL A 343 6.43 10.17 -3.72
N ALA A 344 7.60 10.72 -3.39
CA ALA A 344 7.73 12.05 -2.81
C ALA A 344 9.13 12.59 -3.01
N ARG A 345 9.25 13.93 -3.07
CA ARG A 345 10.55 14.61 -3.23
C ARG A 345 11.55 14.24 -2.13
N VAL A 346 11.09 14.14 -0.88
CA VAL A 346 11.93 13.74 0.26
C VAL A 346 12.54 12.34 0.09
N GLN A 347 11.82 11.41 -0.54
CA GLN A 347 12.35 10.07 -0.84
C GLN A 347 13.35 10.13 -1.99
N LEU A 348 13.05 10.88 -3.06
CA LEU A 348 13.99 11.07 -4.17
C LEU A 348 15.31 11.67 -3.68
N ASP A 349 15.25 12.71 -2.85
CA ASP A 349 16.45 13.35 -2.31
C ASP A 349 17.24 12.40 -1.40
N ARG A 350 16.56 11.52 -0.65
CA ARG A 350 17.22 10.45 0.12
C ARG A 350 17.93 9.44 -0.78
N ILE A 351 17.28 8.98 -1.85
CA ILE A 351 17.86 8.05 -2.82
C ILE A 351 19.12 8.67 -3.44
N LYS A 352 19.04 9.92 -3.89
CA LYS A 352 20.19 10.65 -4.46
C LYS A 352 21.36 10.69 -3.49
N ARG A 353 21.13 11.09 -2.23
CA ARG A 353 22.19 11.10 -1.21
C ARG A 353 22.85 9.74 -1.01
N LEU A 354 22.08 8.64 -1.06
CA LEU A 354 22.63 7.29 -0.91
C LEU A 354 23.47 6.88 -2.12
N VAL A 355 23.07 7.27 -3.33
CA VAL A 355 23.86 7.06 -4.55
C VAL A 355 25.14 7.87 -4.51
N ASP A 356 25.06 9.16 -4.18
CA ASP A 356 26.22 10.05 -4.07
C ASP A 356 27.21 9.54 -3.01
N GLN A 357 26.71 9.05 -1.88
CA GLN A 357 27.53 8.42 -0.85
C GLN A 357 28.22 7.16 -1.38
N GLY A 358 27.52 6.31 -2.12
CA GLY A 358 28.10 5.12 -2.73
C GLY A 358 29.27 5.45 -3.67
N VAL A 359 29.13 6.50 -4.48
CA VAL A 359 30.21 7.00 -5.34
C VAL A 359 31.39 7.53 -4.51
N ALA A 360 31.10 8.31 -3.46
CA ALA A 360 32.14 8.81 -2.55
C ALA A 360 32.91 7.69 -1.82
N ASP A 361 32.23 6.57 -1.54
CA ASP A 361 32.82 5.38 -0.91
C ASP A 361 33.54 4.46 -1.91
N GLY A 362 33.53 4.78 -3.22
CA GLY A 362 34.29 4.09 -4.27
C GLY A 362 33.51 3.12 -5.15
N ALA A 363 32.17 3.11 -5.09
CA ALA A 363 31.34 2.38 -6.06
C ALA A 363 31.35 3.07 -7.44
N THR A 364 31.22 2.29 -8.52
CA THR A 364 31.32 2.74 -9.93
C THR A 364 30.10 2.45 -10.78
#